data_AF-A0A409VWL8-F1
#
_entry.id   AF-A0A409VWL8-F1
#
_cell.length_a   1.000
_cell.length_b   1.000
_cell.length_c   1.000
_cell.angle_alpha   90.00
_cell.angle_beta   90.00
_cell.angle_gamma   90.00
#
_symmetry.space_group_name_H-M   'P 1'
#
loop_
_entity.id
_entity.type
_entity.pdbx_description
1 polymer ?
#
loop_
_entity_poly.entity_id
_entity_poly.type
_entity_poly.pdbx_seq_one_letter_code
_entity_poly.pdbx_strand_id
1 'polypeptide(L)' 'MPPKNNNPFFATGDKVVVNTTHTTKSQIVVWKGTKGKIEVVHTSQSMPGVHFYNVKLPNGTMIQGIEEEYLDDDVPAE' A
#
# COMPACT_ATOMS: atom_id res chain seq x y z
N MET A 1 -10.64 3.14 -24.17
CA MET A 1 -9.86 3.11 -22.91
C MET A 1 -10.04 1.72 -22.33
N PRO A 2 -8.98 0.97 -22.00
CA PRO A 2 -9.15 -0.30 -21.31
C PRO A 2 -9.86 -0.04 -19.96
N PRO A 3 -10.71 -0.95 -19.49
CA PRO A 3 -11.36 -0.80 -18.19
C PRO A 3 -10.27 -0.64 -17.13
N LYS A 4 -10.38 0.41 -16.29
CA LYS A 4 -9.58 0.49 -15.08
C LYS A 4 -9.82 -0.80 -14.30
N ASN A 5 -8.75 -1.56 -14.07
CA ASN A 5 -8.82 -2.73 -13.24
C ASN A 5 -9.30 -2.28 -11.86
N ASN A 6 -10.51 -2.69 -11.47
CA ASN A 6 -11.12 -2.30 -10.19
C ASN A 6 -10.67 -3.20 -9.03
N ASN A 7 -9.82 -4.18 -9.33
CA ASN A 7 -9.28 -5.08 -8.33
C ASN A 7 -7.97 -4.50 -7.77
N PRO A 8 -7.78 -4.56 -6.44
CA PRO A 8 -6.53 -4.15 -5.82
C PRO A 8 -5.38 -5.04 -6.29
N PHE A 9 -4.20 -4.45 -6.46
CA PHE A 9 -2.99 -5.18 -6.83
C PHE A 9 -2.50 -6.08 -5.69
N PHE A 10 -2.62 -5.60 -4.44
CA PHE A 10 -2.18 -6.34 -3.25
C PHE A 10 -3.37 -6.86 -2.44
N ALA A 11 -3.16 -7.96 -1.73
CA ALA A 11 -4.10 -8.57 -0.81
C ALA A 11 -3.59 -8.54 0.64
N THR A 12 -4.50 -8.74 1.60
CA THR A 12 -4.12 -8.93 3.01
C THR A 12 -3.16 -10.11 3.15
N GLY A 13 -2.02 -9.88 3.79
CA GLY A 13 -0.96 -10.86 3.97
C GLY A 13 0.27 -10.63 3.09
N ASP A 14 0.13 -9.87 2.00
CA ASP A 14 1.24 -9.59 1.08
C ASP A 14 2.32 -8.74 1.75
N LYS A 15 3.57 -9.04 1.42
CA LYS A 15 4.72 -8.26 1.86
C LYS A 15 5.03 -7.21 0.80
N VAL A 16 5.13 -5.97 1.25
CA VAL A 16 5.30 -4.81 0.37
C VAL A 16 6.45 -3.94 0.86
N VAL A 17 7.01 -3.18 -0.07
CA VAL A 17 8.00 -2.16 0.19
C VAL A 17 7.54 -0.83 -0.36
N VAL A 18 7.76 0.24 0.39
CA VAL A 18 7.43 1.59 -0.03
C VAL A 18 8.45 2.08 -1.06
N ASN A 19 7.98 2.40 -2.28
CA ASN A 19 8.87 2.70 -3.40
C ASN A 19 9.40 4.16 -3.41
N THR A 20 8.72 5.07 -2.70
CA THR A 20 9.08 6.48 -2.56
C THR A 20 8.65 7.06 -1.21
N THR A 21 9.41 8.04 -0.71
CA THR A 21 9.06 8.74 0.54
C THR A 21 7.84 9.61 0.29
N HIS A 22 6.78 9.42 1.08
CA HIS A 22 5.55 10.20 0.96
C HIS A 22 4.87 10.39 2.32
N THR A 23 3.90 11.30 2.36
CA THR A 23 3.03 11.51 3.52
C THR A 23 1.66 10.91 3.21
N THR A 24 1.23 9.94 4.02
CA THR A 24 -0.08 9.30 3.89
C THR A 24 -1.22 10.30 4.15
N LYS A 25 -2.45 9.90 3.80
CA LYS A 25 -3.67 10.67 4.13
C LYS A 25 -3.85 10.91 5.63
N SER A 26 -3.32 10.02 6.46
CA SER A 26 -3.29 10.15 7.92
C SER A 26 -2.17 11.04 8.44
N GLN A 27 -1.48 11.79 7.56
CA GLN A 27 -0.36 12.67 7.88
C GLN A 27 0.86 11.95 8.49
N ILE A 28 1.00 10.65 8.22
CA ILE A 28 2.17 9.86 8.62
C ILE A 28 3.19 9.91 7.48
N VAL A 29 4.41 10.35 7.77
CA VAL A 29 5.54 10.27 6.84
C VAL A 29 6.04 8.83 6.78
N VAL A 30 6.11 8.29 5.57
CA VAL A 30 6.60 6.93 5.31
C VAL A 30 7.79 7.03 4.38
N TRP A 31 8.90 6.44 4.79
CA TRP A 31 10.16 6.55 4.07
C TRP A 31 10.26 5.48 2.98
N LYS A 32 10.90 5.82 1.86
CA LYS A 32 11.27 4.84 0.84
C LYS A 32 12.04 3.67 1.47
N GLY A 33 11.75 2.45 1.02
CA GLY A 33 12.34 1.22 1.53
C GLY A 33 11.69 0.70 2.81
N THR A 34 10.69 1.39 3.36
CA THR A 34 9.90 0.87 4.49
C THR A 34 9.18 -0.41 4.05
N LYS A 35 9.49 -1.52 4.71
CA LYS A 35 8.88 -2.83 4.45
C LYS A 35 7.82 -3.14 5.48
N GLY A 36 6.77 -3.82 5.04
CA GLY A 36 5.72 -4.28 5.93
C GLY A 36 4.81 -5.29 5.26
N LYS A 37 3.73 -5.63 5.96
CA LYS A 37 2.72 -6.57 5.49
C LYS A 37 1.37 -5.88 5.40
N ILE A 38 0.64 -6.09 4.33
CA ILE A 38 -0.73 -5.59 4.16
C ILE A 38 -1.63 -6.27 5.20
N GLU A 39 -2.33 -5.48 5.99
CA GLU A 39 -3.35 -5.98 6.92
C GLU A 39 -4.75 -5.63 6.44
N VAL A 40 -4.94 -4.45 5.86
CA VAL A 40 -6.25 -3.99 5.37
C VAL A 40 -6.13 -3.40 3.98
N VAL A 41 -7.08 -3.75 3.11
CA VAL A 41 -7.26 -3.17 1.79
C VAL A 41 -8.55 -2.33 1.79
N HIS A 42 -8.45 -1.08 1.38
CA HIS A 42 -9.56 -0.14 1.29
C HIS A 42 -9.75 0.29 -0.16
N THR A 43 -10.94 0.09 -0.71
CA THR A 43 -11.29 0.63 -2.02
C THR A 43 -11.93 2.00 -1.87
N SER A 44 -11.47 2.98 -2.63
CA SER A 44 -12.05 4.32 -2.64
C SER A 44 -13.49 4.29 -3.18
N GLN A 45 -14.45 4.77 -2.39
CA GLN A 45 -15.84 4.90 -2.85
C GLN A 45 -16.03 6.09 -3.82
N SER A 46 -15.19 7.12 -3.71
CA SER A 46 -15.28 8.34 -4.53
C SER A 46 -14.46 8.27 -5.82
N MET A 47 -13.45 7.41 -5.87
CA MET A 47 -12.54 7.27 -7.02
C MET A 47 -12.40 5.79 -7.41
N PRO A 48 -13.22 5.29 -8.34
CA PRO A 48 -13.14 3.91 -8.79
C PRO A 48 -11.73 3.55 -9.30
N GLY A 49 -11.22 2.40 -8.84
CA GLY A 49 -9.88 1.90 -9.15
C GLY A 49 -8.75 2.52 -8.32
N VAL A 50 -9.05 3.27 -7.27
CA VAL A 50 -8.05 3.73 -6.29
C VAL A 50 -8.15 2.88 -5.03
N HIS A 51 -7.03 2.29 -4.62
CA HIS A 51 -6.92 1.44 -3.44
C HIS A 51 -5.94 2.05 -2.42
N PHE A 52 -6.31 1.97 -1.15
CA PHE A 52 -5.48 2.35 -0.02
C PHE A 52 -5.22 1.14 0.88
N TYR A 53 -4.08 1.14 1.55
CA TYR A 53 -3.61 0.00 2.31
C TYR A 53 -3.18 0.40 3.71
N ASN A 54 -3.48 -0.47 4.68
CA ASN A 54 -2.86 -0.41 5.99
C ASN A 54 -1.75 -1.44 6.04
N VAL A 55 -0.54 -0.96 6.31
CA VAL A 55 0.69 -1.75 6.33
C VAL A 55 1.19 -1.88 7.76
N LYS A 56 1.32 -3.12 8.23
CA LYS A 56 1.92 -3.44 9.52
C LYS A 56 3.41 -3.65 9.36
N LEU A 57 4.19 -2.85 10.07
CA LEU A 57 5.63 -2.93 10.12
C LEU A 57 6.11 -4.10 11.00
N PRO A 58 7.35 -4.58 10.84
CA PRO A 58 7.92 -5.63 11.70
C PRO A 58 7.96 -5.28 13.19
N ASN A 59 8.06 -3.99 13.52
CA ASN A 59 8.04 -3.50 14.91
C ASN A 59 6.62 -3.41 15.51
N GLY A 60 5.58 -3.82 14.77
CA GLY A 60 4.19 -3.82 15.20
C GLY A 60 3.41 -2.54 14.89
N THR A 61 4.08 -1.45 14.45
CA THR A 61 3.42 -0.21 14.07
C THR A 61 2.54 -0.40 12.84
N MET A 62 1.34 0.18 12.86
CA MET A 62 0.42 0.20 11.71
C MET A 62 0.49 1.56 11.01
N ILE A 63 0.87 1.56 9.74
CA ILE A 63 0.77 2.73 8.86
C ILE A 63 -0.55 2.63 8.10
N GLN A 64 -1.34 3.69 8.11
CA GLN A 64 -2.69 3.68 7.52
C GLN A 64 -2.75 4.54 6.27
N GLY A 65 -3.54 4.10 5.30
CA GLY A 65 -3.89 4.90 4.13
C GLY A 65 -2.73 5.14 3.15
N ILE A 66 -1.86 4.15 2.94
CA ILE A 66 -0.86 4.18 1.87
C ILE A 66 -1.56 3.91 0.54
N GLU A 67 -1.33 4.74 -0.47
CA GLU A 67 -1.91 4.55 -1.81
C GLU A 67 -1.18 3.43 -2.56
N GLU A 68 -1.91 2.68 -3.40
CA GLU A 68 -1.35 1.56 -4.18
C GLU A 68 -0.07 1.93 -4.94
N GLU A 69 -0.04 3.12 -5.54
CA GLU A 69 1.08 3.59 -6.37
C GLU A 69 2.40 3.74 -5.61
N TYR A 70 2.36 3.79 -4.27
CA TYR A 70 3.54 3.92 -3.43
C TYR A 70 4.08 2.59 -2.89
N LEU A 71 3.51 1.47 -3.32
CA LEU A 71 3.86 0.12 -2.89
C LEU A 71 4.34 -0.71 -4.08
N ASP A 72 5.45 -1.41 -3.88
CA ASP A 72 5.91 -2.51 -4.74
C ASP A 72 5.90 -3.82 -3.95
N ASP A 73 5.87 -4.97 -4.63
CA ASP A 73 6.03 -6.26 -3.98
C ASP A 73 7.42 -6.38 -3.32
N ASP A 74 7.47 -6.86 -2.08
CA ASP A 74 8.72 -7.24 -1.40
C ASP A 74 9.09 -8.70 -1.72
N VAL A 75 9.14 -9.05 -3.01
CA VAL A 75 9.70 -10.32 -3.47
C VAL A 75 11.20 -10.11 -3.71
N PRO A 76 12.09 -11.00 -3.24
CA PRO A 76 13.46 -11.03 -3.75
C PRO A 76 13.39 -11.20 -5.27
N ALA A 77 14.05 -10.32 -6.02
CA ALA A 77 14.29 -10.58 -7.43
C ALA A 77 15.04 -11.94 -7.52
N GLU A 78 14.44 -12.90 -8.23
CA GLU A 78 15.06 -14.20 -8.52
C GLU A 78 16.41 -14.05 -9.24
#